data_AF-A0A1G2VMH6-F1
#
_entry.id   AF-A0A1G2VMH6-F1
#
_cell.length_a   1.000
_cell.length_b   1.000
_cell.length_c   1.000
_cell.angle_alpha   90.00
_cell.angle_beta   90.00
_cell.angle_gamma   90.00
#
_symmetry.space_group_name_H-M   'P 1'
#
loop_
_entity.id
_entity.type
_entity.pdbx_description
1 polymer ?
#
loop_
_entity_poly.entity_id
_entity_poly.type
_entity_poly.pdbx_seq_one_letter_code
_entity_poly.pdbx_strand_id
1 'polypeptide(L)'
;MRLLLSEQNRCSTIELLWLVVIHRTESIPLNLVYNKSGFRIYPILFIKKFSFFQGRSGNFNTNASMQQTNIRGFTLIELIVTIGILAIILTIVVVAINPAEQLSRSRDAKRVADLDSMKTAWNLYLAQATTTIDLSAGTEAAVGCTGNTTTTYFISRTTPTSTGHVDGGATNASSSQSLGGAGWAPARIDQTPGGAAIPVLPIDPKGTGTTDDFYYAYACNENTDTFEFTARLESSYFRNDLDVDGTDGGNSAVSYETGSESGLDLVISGK
;
A
#
# COMPACT_ATOMS: atom_id res chain seq x y z
N MET A 1 12.22 43.52 55.18
CA MET A 1 12.44 44.85 54.56
C MET A 1 11.51 44.94 53.36
N ARG A 2 10.59 45.91 53.40
CA ARG A 2 9.75 46.52 52.33
C ARG A 2 9.60 45.74 51.00
N LEU A 3 8.44 45.21 50.60
CA LEU A 3 7.16 45.85 50.24
C LEU A 3 7.30 46.98 49.19
N LEU A 4 6.44 46.86 48.15
CA LEU A 4 5.79 47.91 47.33
C LEU A 4 6.54 48.43 46.09
N LEU A 5 5.99 48.15 44.88
CA LEU A 5 5.10 49.01 44.05
C LEU A 5 5.92 49.45 42.81
N SER A 6 5.42 49.77 41.63
CA SER A 6 4.09 49.87 41.03
C SER A 6 4.34 50.12 39.54
N GLU A 7 3.47 49.64 38.66
CA GLU A 7 2.88 50.56 37.68
C GLU A 7 1.53 50.01 37.22
N GLN A 8 0.50 50.61 37.81
CA GLN A 8 -0.82 50.71 37.21
C GLN A 8 -0.71 51.73 36.07
N ASN A 9 -1.22 51.40 34.90
CA ASN A 9 -2.08 52.36 34.19
C ASN A 9 -3.12 51.63 33.34
N ARG A 10 -4.36 51.95 33.67
CA ARG A 10 -5.61 51.52 33.04
C ARG A 10 -5.87 52.35 31.78
N CYS A 11 -6.47 51.74 30.77
CA CYS A 11 -7.47 52.27 29.81
C CYS A 11 -7.47 51.29 28.62
N SER A 12 -8.55 50.79 28.03
CA SER A 12 -9.96 51.16 28.03
C SER A 12 -10.72 49.92 27.56
N THR A 13 -11.82 49.59 28.22
CA THR A 13 -12.90 48.77 27.67
C THR A 13 -13.49 49.42 26.42
N ILE A 14 -13.90 48.60 25.42
CA ILE A 14 -14.94 48.78 24.38
C ILE A 14 -14.43 48.40 22.96
N GLU A 15 -15.32 47.74 22.20
CA GLU A 15 -15.24 47.20 20.81
C GLU A 15 -14.68 45.76 20.71
N LEU A 16 -15.47 44.71 20.97
CA LEU A 16 -16.48 44.05 20.14
C LEU A 16 -16.01 43.58 18.74
N LEU A 17 -16.06 42.25 18.62
CA LEU A 17 -16.29 41.40 17.45
C LEU A 17 -15.08 40.87 16.66
N TRP A 18 -15.04 39.54 16.63
CA TRP A 18 -14.24 38.59 15.84
C TRP A 18 -12.86 38.23 16.39
N LEU A 19 -12.80 37.23 17.27
CA LEU A 19 -11.95 36.03 17.09
C LEU A 19 -12.16 35.01 18.22
N VAL A 20 -11.86 33.74 17.91
CA VAL A 20 -11.68 32.57 18.80
C VAL A 20 -12.92 31.70 19.07
N VAL A 21 -13.19 30.93 18.03
CA VAL A 21 -13.60 29.53 17.98
C VAL A 21 -13.04 28.68 19.15
N ILE A 22 -13.98 28.11 19.92
CA ILE A 22 -14.03 26.77 20.54
C ILE A 22 -12.95 26.40 21.58
N HIS A 23 -13.35 26.43 22.85
CA HIS A 23 -12.88 25.47 23.86
C HIS A 23 -14.09 24.82 24.54
N ARG A 24 -13.95 23.51 24.78
CA ARG A 24 -14.78 22.60 25.60
C ARG A 24 -15.76 21.72 24.80
N THR A 25 -15.24 20.61 24.28
CA THR A 25 -16.04 19.42 24.00
C THR A 25 -16.18 18.60 25.28
N GLU A 26 -17.38 18.57 25.83
CA GLU A 26 -17.78 17.55 26.80
C GLU A 26 -17.97 16.22 26.05
N SER A 27 -17.54 15.14 26.70
CA SER A 27 -17.57 13.76 26.21
C SER A 27 -19.01 13.23 26.18
N ILE A 28 -19.53 12.95 24.98
CA ILE A 28 -20.74 12.15 24.77
C ILE A 28 -20.29 10.71 24.47
N PRO A 29 -20.65 9.70 25.28
CA PRO A 29 -20.39 8.31 24.93
C PRO A 29 -21.38 7.84 23.85
N LEU A 30 -20.90 7.64 22.63
CA LEU A 30 -21.65 6.92 21.58
C LEU A 30 -21.54 5.42 21.86
N ASN A 31 -22.59 4.89 22.47
CA ASN A 31 -22.81 3.46 22.60
C ASN A 31 -23.19 2.89 21.21
N LEU A 32 -22.23 2.36 20.48
CA LEU A 32 -22.48 1.60 19.25
C LEU A 32 -22.70 0.13 19.62
N VAL A 33 -23.98 -0.23 19.74
CA VAL A 33 -24.44 -1.62 19.61
C VAL A 33 -24.08 -2.08 18.20
N TYR A 34 -23.03 -2.90 18.08
CA TYR A 34 -22.60 -3.50 16.83
C TYR A 34 -23.57 -4.63 16.47
N ASN A 35 -24.58 -4.34 15.65
CA ASN A 35 -25.48 -5.36 15.11
C ASN A 35 -24.81 -6.06 13.92
N LYS A 36 -24.60 -7.37 14.09
CA LYS A 36 -23.96 -8.30 13.17
C LYS A 36 -24.93 -8.69 12.04
N SER A 37 -25.23 -7.76 11.15
CA SER A 37 -25.90 -8.07 9.88
C SER A 37 -25.57 -7.03 8.82
N GLY A 38 -24.63 -7.38 7.94
CA GLY A 38 -24.50 -6.89 6.57
C GLY A 38 -24.47 -5.38 6.37
N PHE A 39 -23.26 -4.82 6.23
CA PHE A 39 -23.06 -3.52 5.61
C PHE A 39 -23.53 -3.57 4.14
N ARG A 40 -24.80 -3.26 3.91
CA ARG A 40 -25.36 -3.07 2.57
C ARG A 40 -25.15 -1.62 2.16
N ILE A 41 -24.11 -1.38 1.37
CA ILE A 41 -23.98 -0.15 0.59
C ILE A 41 -25.16 -0.14 -0.39
N TYR A 42 -26.12 0.76 -0.19
CA TYR A 42 -27.09 1.06 -1.23
C TYR A 42 -26.36 1.91 -2.27
N PRO A 43 -26.14 1.43 -3.51
CA PRO A 43 -25.70 2.33 -4.56
C PRO A 43 -26.78 3.39 -4.72
N ILE A 44 -26.37 4.66 -4.73
CA ILE A 44 -27.23 5.78 -5.05
C ILE A 44 -27.95 5.44 -6.35
N LEU A 45 -29.24 5.14 -6.25
CA LEU A 45 -30.15 4.91 -7.36
C LEU A 45 -30.31 6.23 -8.12
N PHE A 46 -29.36 6.54 -8.99
CA PHE A 46 -29.51 7.57 -10.01
C PHE A 46 -29.17 7.03 -11.39
N ILE A 47 -29.84 5.94 -11.79
CA ILE A 47 -30.04 5.62 -13.21
C ILE A 47 -31.46 5.06 -13.36
N LYS A 48 -32.45 5.95 -13.30
CA LYS A 48 -33.72 5.66 -14.00
C LYS A 48 -33.55 6.15 -15.43
N LYS A 49 -33.45 5.18 -16.34
CA LYS A 49 -33.48 5.28 -17.81
C LYS A 49 -32.27 5.91 -18.50
N PHE A 50 -31.24 5.10 -18.73
CA PHE A 50 -30.46 5.20 -19.96
C PHE A 50 -30.77 3.96 -20.81
N SER A 51 -31.97 3.94 -21.41
CA SER A 51 -32.30 2.94 -22.43
C SER A 51 -31.67 3.36 -23.75
N PHE A 52 -30.53 2.73 -24.01
CA PHE A 52 -29.82 2.62 -25.28
C PHE A 52 -30.79 2.42 -26.47
N PHE A 53 -30.62 3.25 -27.50
CA PHE A 53 -31.46 3.28 -28.70
C PHE A 53 -31.06 2.13 -29.64
N GLN A 54 -31.72 0.98 -29.53
CA GLN A 54 -31.75 0.01 -30.64
C GLN A 54 -32.84 0.44 -31.62
N GLY A 55 -32.43 0.92 -32.80
CA GLY A 55 -33.32 1.15 -33.93
C GLY A 55 -33.80 -0.18 -34.51
N ARG A 56 -34.97 -0.65 -34.06
CA ARG A 56 -35.70 -1.76 -34.70
C ARG A 56 -36.69 -1.17 -35.71
N SER A 57 -36.41 -1.42 -36.98
CA SER A 57 -37.30 -1.10 -38.10
C SER A 57 -38.67 -1.76 -37.92
N GLY A 58 -39.72 -0.95 -37.94
CA GLY A 58 -41.11 -1.37 -37.87
C GLY A 58 -41.97 -0.49 -38.78
N ASN A 59 -42.82 -1.15 -39.58
CA ASN A 59 -43.65 -0.59 -40.64
C ASN A 59 -44.42 0.68 -40.25
N PHE A 60 -44.26 1.74 -41.05
CA PHE A 60 -44.99 2.99 -40.93
C PHE A 60 -46.41 2.85 -41.51
N ASN A 61 -47.41 2.75 -40.63
CA ASN A 61 -48.78 3.09 -40.97
C ASN A 61 -48.97 4.60 -40.75
N THR A 62 -49.21 5.33 -41.83
CA THR A 62 -49.49 6.76 -41.80
C THR A 62 -50.92 6.99 -41.29
N ASN A 63 -51.10 7.13 -39.96
CA ASN A 63 -52.26 7.77 -39.30
C ASN A 63 -52.08 7.82 -37.77
N ALA A 64 -50.87 8.08 -37.27
CA ALA A 64 -50.62 8.31 -35.85
C ALA A 64 -50.21 9.77 -35.65
N SER A 65 -51.00 10.52 -34.89
CA SER A 65 -50.66 11.87 -34.42
C SER A 65 -49.29 11.83 -33.77
N MET A 66 -48.31 12.52 -34.34
CA MET A 66 -46.97 12.66 -33.77
C MET A 66 -47.09 13.33 -32.40
N GLN A 67 -47.04 12.56 -31.31
CA GLN A 67 -46.83 13.11 -29.98
C GLN A 67 -45.38 13.60 -29.93
N GLN A 68 -45.23 14.91 -30.17
CA GLN A 68 -43.99 15.66 -30.03
C GLN A 68 -43.49 15.54 -28.59
N THR A 69 -42.52 14.64 -28.37
CA THR A 69 -41.82 14.59 -27.08
C THR A 69 -40.96 15.84 -26.98
N ASN A 70 -41.23 16.66 -25.96
CA ASN A 70 -40.56 17.93 -25.75
C ASN A 70 -39.14 17.65 -25.23
N ILE A 71 -38.18 17.50 -26.14
CA ILE A 71 -36.77 17.41 -25.77
C ILE A 71 -36.32 18.80 -25.36
N ARG A 72 -36.32 19.06 -24.04
CA ARG A 72 -35.75 20.28 -23.47
C ARG A 72 -34.24 20.23 -23.64
N GLY A 73 -33.68 21.16 -24.42
CA GLY A 73 -32.24 21.36 -24.51
C GLY A 73 -31.70 22.04 -23.25
N PHE A 74 -30.44 21.75 -22.90
CA PHE A 74 -29.72 22.48 -21.88
C PHE A 74 -29.53 23.94 -22.29
N THR A 75 -29.70 24.87 -21.36
CA THR A 75 -29.41 26.27 -21.62
C THR A 75 -27.90 26.51 -21.56
N LEU A 76 -27.39 27.47 -22.36
CA LEU A 76 -25.96 27.81 -22.35
C LEU A 76 -25.50 28.28 -20.96
N ILE A 77 -26.36 29.01 -20.23
CA ILE A 77 -26.04 29.52 -18.90
C ILE A 77 -25.91 28.39 -17.87
N GLU A 78 -26.74 27.34 -17.96
CA GLU A 78 -26.61 26.17 -17.09
C GLU A 78 -25.25 25.49 -17.28
N LEU A 79 -24.82 25.29 -18.52
CA LEU A 79 -23.52 24.66 -18.79
C LEU A 79 -22.36 25.51 -18.28
N ILE A 80 -22.43 26.83 -18.47
CA ILE A 80 -21.37 27.77 -18.06
C ILE A 80 -21.25 27.85 -16.53
N VAL A 81 -22.37 27.93 -15.80
CA VAL A 81 -22.34 27.96 -14.33
C VAL A 81 -21.80 26.63 -13.79
N THR A 82 -22.16 25.50 -14.40
CA THR A 82 -21.75 24.18 -13.93
C THR A 82 -20.24 23.97 -14.07
N ILE A 83 -19.64 24.31 -15.22
CA ILE A 83 -18.19 24.22 -15.38
C ILE A 83 -17.45 25.20 -14.46
N GLY A 84 -18.05 26.36 -14.15
CA GLY A 84 -17.52 27.32 -13.19
C GLY A 84 -17.47 26.76 -11.77
N ILE A 85 -18.54 26.12 -11.31
CA ILE A 85 -18.59 25.48 -9.98
C ILE A 85 -17.65 24.27 -9.92
N LEU A 86 -17.60 23.45 -10.98
CA LEU A 86 -16.70 22.29 -11.06
C LEU A 86 -15.23 22.70 -10.96
N ALA A 87 -14.84 23.82 -11.58
CA ALA A 87 -13.47 24.33 -11.49
C ALA A 87 -13.08 24.68 -10.04
N ILE A 88 -13.99 25.29 -9.27
CA ILE A 88 -13.75 25.66 -7.87
C ILE A 88 -13.65 24.42 -6.98
N ILE A 89 -14.55 23.45 -7.15
CA ILE A 89 -14.54 22.23 -6.34
C ILE A 89 -13.26 21.42 -6.61
N LEU A 90 -12.81 21.34 -7.86
CA LEU A 90 -11.66 20.53 -8.24
C LEU A 90 -10.36 21.01 -7.60
N THR A 91 -10.16 22.34 -7.47
CA THR A 91 -8.95 22.87 -6.82
C THR A 91 -8.89 22.52 -5.33
N ILE A 92 -10.03 22.58 -4.63
CA ILE A 92 -10.11 22.24 -3.20
C ILE A 92 -9.84 20.76 -2.99
N VAL A 93 -10.43 19.89 -3.82
CA VAL A 93 -10.33 18.44 -3.68
C VAL A 93 -8.89 17.95 -3.85
N VAL A 94 -8.13 18.48 -4.82
CA VAL A 94 -6.75 18.05 -5.06
C VAL A 94 -5.83 18.38 -3.88
N VAL A 95 -6.01 19.56 -3.25
CA VAL A 95 -5.21 19.96 -2.07
C VAL A 95 -5.56 19.10 -0.86
N ALA A 96 -6.82 18.72 -0.69
CA ALA A 96 -7.28 17.94 0.45
C ALA A 96 -6.81 16.46 0.42
N ILE A 97 -6.56 15.89 -0.76
CA ILE A 97 -6.40 14.43 -0.91
C ILE A 97 -4.94 13.94 -0.90
N ASN A 98 -3.93 14.81 -1.00
CA ASN A 98 -2.51 14.43 -1.15
C ASN A 98 -2.33 13.17 -2.04
N PRO A 99 -2.51 13.30 -3.37
CA PRO A 99 -2.54 12.15 -4.28
C PRO A 99 -1.23 11.34 -4.26
N ALA A 100 -0.10 11.96 -3.95
CA ALA A 100 1.18 11.27 -3.83
C ALA A 100 1.16 10.24 -2.69
N GLU A 101 0.64 10.62 -1.52
CA GLU A 101 0.51 9.73 -0.36
C GLU A 101 -0.48 8.59 -0.62
N GLN A 102 -1.60 8.84 -1.32
CA GLN A 102 -2.52 7.76 -1.69
C GLN A 102 -1.88 6.72 -2.60
N LEU A 103 -1.07 7.16 -3.57
CA LEU A 103 -0.35 6.24 -4.45
C LEU A 103 0.69 5.43 -3.67
N SER A 104 1.42 6.06 -2.73
CA SER A 104 2.36 5.36 -1.85
C SER A 104 1.66 4.32 -0.98
N ARG A 105 0.51 4.66 -0.37
CA ARG A 105 -0.31 3.71 0.40
C ARG A 105 -0.77 2.52 -0.43
N SER A 106 -1.18 2.76 -1.69
CA SER A 106 -1.57 1.68 -2.59
C SER A 106 -0.41 0.75 -2.92
N ARG A 107 0.82 1.27 -3.07
CA ARG A 107 2.02 0.46 -3.31
C ARG A 107 2.44 -0.31 -2.07
N ASP A 108 2.42 0.32 -0.90
CA ASP A 108 2.74 -0.34 0.37
C ASP A 108 1.76 -1.45 0.73
N ALA A 109 0.45 -1.22 0.53
CA ALA A 109 -0.55 -2.26 0.71
C ALA A 109 -0.29 -3.47 -0.21
N LYS A 110 0.20 -3.22 -1.43
CA LYS A 110 0.64 -4.28 -2.34
C LYS A 110 1.91 -4.97 -1.83
N ARG A 111 2.92 -4.25 -1.34
CA ARG A 111 4.13 -4.83 -0.75
C ARG A 111 3.81 -5.77 0.40
N VAL A 112 3.00 -5.33 1.35
CA VAL A 112 2.59 -6.13 2.50
C VAL A 112 1.85 -7.40 2.05
N ALA A 113 0.91 -7.27 1.10
CA ALA A 113 0.16 -8.42 0.58
C ALA A 113 1.03 -9.40 -0.23
N ASP A 114 1.97 -8.87 -1.02
CA ASP A 114 2.93 -9.67 -1.78
C ASP A 114 3.82 -10.47 -0.81
N LEU A 115 4.37 -9.83 0.24
CA LEU A 115 5.20 -10.48 1.25
C LEU A 115 4.43 -11.52 2.09
N ASP A 116 3.18 -11.25 2.47
CA ASP A 116 2.33 -12.21 3.19
C ASP A 116 2.03 -13.47 2.34
N SER A 117 1.78 -13.26 1.04
CA SER A 117 1.60 -14.36 0.08
C SER A 117 2.89 -15.18 -0.08
N MET A 118 4.05 -14.51 -0.14
CA MET A 118 5.35 -15.17 -0.21
C MET A 118 5.65 -15.96 1.07
N LYS A 119 5.45 -15.37 2.25
CA LYS A 119 5.58 -16.05 3.55
C LYS A 119 4.75 -17.32 3.59
N THR A 120 3.49 -17.24 3.16
CA THR A 120 2.59 -18.39 3.09
C THR A 120 3.11 -19.47 2.14
N ALA A 121 3.61 -19.09 0.97
CA ALA A 121 4.18 -20.03 -0.01
C ALA A 121 5.43 -20.74 0.52
N TRP A 122 6.34 -20.03 1.20
CA TRP A 122 7.51 -20.64 1.81
C TRP A 122 7.15 -21.55 2.97
N ASN A 123 6.26 -21.12 3.86
CA ASN A 123 5.79 -21.97 4.96
C ASN A 123 5.12 -23.24 4.43
N LEU A 124 4.38 -23.14 3.32
CA LEU A 124 3.77 -24.29 2.68
C LEU A 124 4.82 -25.26 2.09
N TYR A 125 5.87 -24.71 1.48
CA TYR A 125 7.01 -25.49 0.99
C TYR A 125 7.70 -26.23 2.13
N LEU A 126 8.07 -25.52 3.20
CA LEU A 126 8.71 -26.10 4.39
C LEU A 126 7.84 -27.17 5.07
N ALA A 127 6.53 -26.95 5.14
CA ALA A 127 5.61 -27.91 5.78
C ALA A 127 5.38 -29.18 4.96
N GLN A 128 5.57 -29.15 3.64
CA GLN A 128 5.26 -30.26 2.73
C GLN A 128 6.47 -30.86 2.03
N ALA A 129 7.69 -30.36 2.29
CA ALA A 129 8.89 -30.86 1.63
C ALA A 129 9.05 -32.38 1.84
N THR A 130 9.04 -33.15 0.75
CA THR A 130 9.28 -34.60 0.76
C THR A 130 10.73 -34.97 0.48
N THR A 131 11.50 -33.99 0.00
CA THR A 131 12.95 -34.05 -0.24
C THR A 131 13.65 -33.13 0.74
N THR A 132 14.98 -33.13 0.72
CA THR A 132 15.77 -32.10 1.43
C THR A 132 15.27 -30.72 1.04
N ILE A 133 15.07 -29.86 2.05
CA ILE A 133 14.71 -28.46 1.89
C ILE A 133 15.92 -27.74 1.26
N ASP A 134 15.67 -26.93 0.23
CA ASP A 134 16.67 -26.18 -0.52
C ASP A 134 16.19 -24.73 -0.63
N LEU A 135 16.71 -23.87 0.24
CA LEU A 135 16.28 -22.48 0.38
C LEU A 135 17.14 -21.51 -0.44
N SER A 136 18.29 -21.95 -0.96
CA SER A 136 19.14 -21.09 -1.79
C SER A 136 19.49 -21.66 -3.18
N ALA A 137 18.96 -22.82 -3.55
CA ALA A 137 19.32 -23.54 -4.78
C ALA A 137 20.81 -23.86 -4.90
N GLY A 138 21.45 -24.18 -3.78
CA GLY A 138 22.88 -24.48 -3.72
C GLY A 138 23.79 -23.26 -3.87
N THR A 139 23.26 -22.04 -3.65
CA THR A 139 24.04 -20.80 -3.62
C THR A 139 24.44 -20.39 -2.19
N GLU A 140 24.40 -21.33 -1.24
CA GLU A 140 24.46 -21.09 0.21
C GLU A 140 25.65 -20.23 0.65
N ALA A 141 26.83 -20.51 0.07
CA ALA A 141 28.07 -19.83 0.42
C ALA A 141 28.10 -18.35 0.00
N ALA A 142 27.34 -17.97 -1.02
CA ALA A 142 27.29 -16.60 -1.50
C ALA A 142 26.39 -15.71 -0.63
N VAL A 143 25.46 -16.31 0.13
CA VAL A 143 24.34 -15.55 0.72
C VAL A 143 24.10 -15.87 2.19
N GLY A 144 25.09 -16.48 2.86
CA GLY A 144 25.05 -16.69 4.31
C GLY A 144 24.02 -17.71 4.80
N CYS A 145 23.30 -18.38 3.89
CA CYS A 145 22.24 -19.32 4.24
C CYS A 145 22.75 -20.57 4.97
N THR A 146 24.03 -20.90 4.88
CA THR A 146 24.66 -21.86 5.81
C THR A 146 25.31 -21.12 6.98
N GLY A 147 24.64 -21.11 8.14
CA GLY A 147 25.26 -20.75 9.41
C GLY A 147 25.32 -19.26 9.76
N ASN A 148 24.61 -18.39 9.04
CA ASN A 148 24.48 -16.95 9.34
C ASN A 148 25.85 -16.29 9.64
N THR A 149 26.88 -16.67 8.89
CA THR A 149 28.23 -16.12 9.07
C THR A 149 28.41 -14.80 8.32
N THR A 150 27.46 -14.46 7.44
CA THR A 150 27.46 -13.27 6.59
C THR A 150 26.02 -12.79 6.43
N THR A 151 25.77 -11.50 6.67
CA THR A 151 24.44 -10.88 6.58
C THR A 151 24.15 -10.44 5.15
N THR A 152 24.16 -11.41 4.24
CA THR A 152 23.95 -11.17 2.81
C THR A 152 22.59 -11.69 2.36
N TYR A 153 22.02 -11.04 1.35
CA TYR A 153 20.65 -11.30 0.93
C TYR A 153 20.47 -11.17 -0.59
N PHE A 154 19.41 -11.78 -1.09
CA PHE A 154 18.98 -11.66 -2.48
C PHE A 154 17.96 -10.54 -2.63
N ILE A 155 17.90 -9.91 -3.81
CA ILE A 155 16.93 -8.84 -4.08
C ILE A 155 16.24 -8.97 -5.43
N SER A 156 14.97 -8.53 -5.47
CA SER A 156 14.22 -8.35 -6.71
C SER A 156 14.66 -7.06 -7.44
N ARG A 157 14.82 -7.10 -8.76
CA ARG A 157 14.97 -5.89 -9.59
C ARG A 157 14.10 -5.93 -10.84
N THR A 158 13.88 -4.77 -11.45
CA THR A 158 13.24 -4.67 -12.78
C THR A 158 14.25 -4.88 -13.92
N THR A 159 15.54 -4.66 -13.67
CA THR A 159 16.64 -4.90 -14.62
C THR A 159 17.80 -5.63 -13.92
N PRO A 160 18.44 -6.61 -14.58
CA PRO A 160 19.56 -7.33 -13.99
C PRO A 160 20.81 -6.46 -13.99
N THR A 161 21.23 -6.00 -12.80
CA THR A 161 22.57 -5.45 -12.55
C THR A 161 23.15 -6.14 -11.33
N SER A 162 24.25 -6.86 -11.53
CA SER A 162 24.87 -7.73 -10.51
C SER A 162 25.80 -7.00 -9.55
N THR A 163 26.00 -5.68 -9.67
CA THR A 163 26.99 -4.97 -8.88
C THR A 163 26.52 -3.58 -8.47
N GLY A 164 26.48 -3.34 -7.15
CA GLY A 164 26.35 -2.01 -6.56
C GLY A 164 25.00 -1.73 -5.91
N HIS A 165 24.62 -2.51 -4.89
CA HIS A 165 23.67 -2.00 -3.91
C HIS A 165 24.39 -1.17 -2.85
N VAL A 166 23.76 -0.06 -2.45
CA VAL A 166 24.36 0.97 -1.59
C VAL A 166 24.68 0.47 -0.17
N ASP A 167 24.04 -0.62 0.26
CA ASP A 167 24.15 -1.16 1.62
C ASP A 167 25.22 -2.25 1.76
N GLY A 168 25.87 -2.67 0.67
CA GLY A 168 26.95 -3.66 0.69
C GLY A 168 26.58 -5.10 1.08
N GLY A 169 25.33 -5.36 1.50
CA GLY A 169 24.83 -6.69 1.89
C GLY A 169 24.16 -7.50 0.77
N ALA A 170 23.68 -6.87 -0.30
CA ALA A 170 23.07 -7.61 -1.42
C ALA A 170 24.13 -8.31 -2.27
N THR A 171 24.14 -9.64 -2.29
CA THR A 171 25.13 -10.43 -3.08
C THR A 171 24.60 -10.86 -4.43
N ASN A 172 23.27 -10.89 -4.60
CA ASN A 172 22.63 -11.30 -5.84
C ASN A 172 21.36 -10.50 -6.10
N ALA A 173 21.27 -9.92 -7.29
CA ALA A 173 20.12 -9.15 -7.73
C ALA A 173 19.60 -9.68 -9.06
N SER A 174 18.30 -9.95 -9.15
CA SER A 174 17.71 -10.60 -10.33
C SER A 174 16.33 -10.04 -10.63
N SER A 175 15.98 -10.03 -11.92
CA SER A 175 14.63 -9.72 -12.40
C SER A 175 13.82 -10.98 -12.73
N SER A 176 14.37 -12.16 -12.46
CA SER A 176 13.69 -13.42 -12.71
C SER A 176 12.61 -13.68 -11.65
N GLN A 177 11.38 -13.88 -12.11
CA GLN A 177 10.23 -14.19 -11.26
C GLN A 177 9.96 -15.70 -11.14
N SER A 178 10.94 -16.53 -11.52
CA SER A 178 10.86 -17.99 -11.42
C SER A 178 10.69 -18.42 -9.97
N LEU A 179 9.91 -19.48 -9.73
CA LEU A 179 9.62 -20.04 -8.41
C LEU A 179 10.66 -21.08 -7.94
N GLY A 180 11.73 -21.28 -8.71
CA GLY A 180 12.85 -22.15 -8.34
C GLY A 180 14.17 -21.42 -8.42
N GLY A 181 15.29 -22.15 -8.40
CA GLY A 181 16.64 -21.61 -8.22
C GLY A 181 17.16 -20.54 -9.19
N ALA A 182 16.40 -20.24 -10.25
CA ALA A 182 16.70 -19.12 -11.16
C ALA A 182 15.98 -17.81 -10.78
N GLY A 183 15.08 -17.84 -9.80
CA GLY A 183 14.35 -16.67 -9.30
C GLY A 183 15.23 -15.71 -8.51
N TRP A 184 14.74 -14.50 -8.26
CA TRP A 184 15.44 -13.57 -7.37
C TRP A 184 15.43 -14.04 -5.92
N ALA A 185 14.44 -14.82 -5.49
CA ALA A 185 14.48 -15.61 -4.26
C ALA A 185 14.66 -17.07 -4.66
N PRO A 186 15.86 -17.67 -4.54
CA PRO A 186 16.18 -18.93 -5.21
C PRO A 186 15.65 -20.19 -4.52
N ALA A 187 14.95 -20.09 -3.39
CA ALA A 187 14.35 -21.26 -2.76
C ALA A 187 13.54 -22.10 -3.74
N ARG A 188 13.61 -23.42 -3.60
CA ARG A 188 12.98 -24.38 -4.51
C ARG A 188 11.51 -24.60 -4.20
N ILE A 189 10.74 -23.52 -4.03
CA ILE A 189 9.30 -23.61 -3.76
C ILE A 189 8.53 -24.24 -4.93
N ASP A 190 9.12 -24.29 -6.13
CA ASP A 190 8.67 -25.09 -7.28
C ASP A 190 8.52 -26.59 -6.97
N GLN A 191 9.23 -27.09 -5.95
CA GLN A 191 9.19 -28.48 -5.52
C GLN A 191 8.10 -28.79 -4.49
N THR A 192 7.27 -27.81 -4.11
CA THR A 192 6.15 -28.03 -3.18
C THR A 192 5.18 -29.05 -3.78
N PRO A 193 4.85 -30.16 -3.08
CA PRO A 193 3.83 -31.09 -3.54
C PRO A 193 2.49 -30.39 -3.76
N GLY A 194 1.90 -30.58 -4.94
CA GLY A 194 0.68 -29.87 -5.35
C GLY A 194 0.91 -28.47 -5.94
N GLY A 195 2.16 -28.00 -6.01
CA GLY A 195 2.56 -26.71 -6.57
C GLY A 195 2.71 -25.60 -5.54
N ALA A 196 3.41 -24.53 -5.91
CA ALA A 196 3.60 -23.36 -5.06
C ALA A 196 2.29 -22.58 -4.87
N ALA A 197 2.12 -21.96 -3.69
CA ALA A 197 0.93 -21.15 -3.34
C ALA A 197 0.88 -19.77 -4.03
N ILE A 198 1.88 -19.45 -4.86
CA ILE A 198 1.96 -18.22 -5.65
C ILE A 198 2.34 -18.56 -7.09
N PRO A 199 1.86 -17.80 -8.09
CA PRO A 199 2.11 -18.11 -9.50
C PRO A 199 3.49 -17.66 -10.01
N VAL A 200 4.06 -16.62 -9.43
CA VAL A 200 5.38 -16.03 -9.76
C VAL A 200 5.91 -15.26 -8.55
N LEU A 201 7.23 -15.04 -8.47
CA LEU A 201 7.77 -14.11 -7.48
C LEU A 201 7.41 -12.67 -7.85
N PRO A 202 6.89 -11.86 -6.92
CA PRO A 202 6.54 -10.47 -7.19
C PRO A 202 7.80 -9.62 -7.42
N ILE A 203 7.62 -8.49 -8.10
CA ILE A 203 8.62 -7.43 -8.23
C ILE A 203 7.99 -6.16 -7.67
N ASP A 204 8.78 -5.35 -6.96
CA ASP A 204 8.32 -4.09 -6.39
C ASP A 204 7.65 -3.19 -7.46
N PRO A 205 6.46 -2.61 -7.20
CA PRO A 205 5.74 -1.80 -8.19
C PRO A 205 6.45 -0.53 -8.65
N LYS A 206 7.33 0.03 -7.80
CA LYS A 206 8.13 1.23 -8.11
C LYS A 206 9.47 0.83 -8.75
N GLY A 207 10.02 -0.30 -8.32
CA GLY A 207 11.25 -0.87 -8.85
C GLY A 207 12.50 -0.12 -8.38
N THR A 208 13.64 -0.52 -8.93
CA THR A 208 14.95 0.03 -8.54
C THR A 208 15.36 1.22 -9.41
N GLY A 209 15.64 2.37 -8.80
CA GLY A 209 16.18 3.59 -9.40
C GLY A 209 17.66 3.82 -9.05
N THR A 210 18.12 5.07 -9.00
CA THR A 210 19.51 5.41 -8.62
C THR A 210 19.65 6.04 -7.23
N THR A 211 18.52 6.46 -6.62
CA THR A 211 18.48 7.21 -5.34
C THR A 211 17.38 6.76 -4.39
N ASP A 212 16.43 5.96 -4.86
CA ASP A 212 15.23 5.51 -4.13
C ASP A 212 14.94 4.05 -4.54
N ASP A 213 15.81 3.13 -4.16
CA ASP A 213 15.69 1.72 -4.53
C ASP A 213 14.60 1.02 -3.70
N PHE A 214 13.50 0.65 -4.36
CA PHE A 214 12.46 -0.20 -3.79
C PHE A 214 12.54 -1.59 -4.39
N TYR A 215 12.65 -2.58 -3.50
CA TYR A 215 12.83 -3.98 -3.84
C TYR A 215 12.30 -4.85 -2.71
N TYR A 216 12.01 -6.11 -3.05
CA TYR A 216 11.88 -7.18 -2.08
C TYR A 216 13.25 -7.80 -1.84
N ALA A 217 13.60 -8.03 -0.58
CA ALA A 217 14.78 -8.79 -0.18
C ALA A 217 14.38 -10.16 0.36
N TYR A 218 15.28 -11.13 0.22
CA TYR A 218 15.14 -12.48 0.74
C TYR A 218 16.46 -12.96 1.34
N ALA A 219 16.40 -13.53 2.54
CA ALA A 219 17.50 -14.25 3.17
C ALA A 219 16.99 -15.55 3.79
N CYS A 220 17.90 -16.50 3.98
CA CYS A 220 17.60 -17.83 4.50
C CYS A 220 18.63 -18.28 5.54
N ASN A 221 18.26 -19.32 6.30
CA ASN A 221 19.14 -20.12 7.12
C ASN A 221 18.75 -21.60 6.99
N GLU A 222 19.55 -22.37 6.26
CA GLU A 222 19.32 -23.80 6.00
C GLU A 222 19.62 -24.71 7.19
N ASN A 223 20.29 -24.21 8.25
CA ASN A 223 20.48 -25.02 9.46
C ASN A 223 19.20 -25.10 10.29
N THR A 224 18.38 -24.06 10.22
CA THR A 224 17.12 -23.92 10.97
C THR A 224 15.90 -24.02 10.07
N ASP A 225 16.09 -24.16 8.76
CA ASP A 225 15.04 -24.10 7.73
C ASP A 225 14.17 -22.84 7.85
N THR A 226 14.81 -21.71 8.14
CA THR A 226 14.13 -20.43 8.33
C THR A 226 14.47 -19.43 7.25
N PHE A 227 13.60 -18.44 7.08
CA PHE A 227 13.75 -17.40 6.08
C PHE A 227 13.19 -16.08 6.55
N GLU A 228 13.60 -15.02 5.86
CA GLU A 228 13.14 -13.67 6.04
C GLU A 228 12.93 -12.98 4.69
N PHE A 229 11.87 -12.20 4.60
CA PHE A 229 11.62 -11.24 3.54
C PHE A 229 11.52 -9.84 4.10
N THR A 230 12.02 -8.87 3.34
CA THR A 230 12.08 -7.48 3.76
C THR A 230 11.65 -6.56 2.63
N ALA A 231 10.91 -5.50 2.93
CA ALA A 231 10.59 -4.43 1.99
C ALA A 231 10.50 -3.06 2.66
N ARG A 232 11.11 -2.05 2.04
CA ARG A 232 10.98 -0.66 2.50
C ARG A 232 9.61 -0.09 2.12
N LEU A 233 8.90 0.47 3.11
CA LEU A 233 7.62 1.15 2.90
C LEU A 233 7.80 2.64 2.61
N GLU A 234 6.92 3.21 1.78
CA GLU A 234 6.99 4.59 1.29
C GLU A 234 6.13 5.57 2.09
N SER A 235 4.93 5.17 2.46
CA SER A 235 3.90 6.07 2.97
C SER A 235 4.11 6.38 4.44
N SER A 236 3.76 7.61 4.82
CA SER A 236 3.76 8.02 6.21
C SER A 236 2.75 7.23 7.05
N TYR A 237 1.66 6.75 6.43
CA TYR A 237 0.62 5.96 7.08
C TYR A 237 1.14 4.60 7.55
N PHE A 238 1.77 3.81 6.67
CA PHE A 238 2.29 2.50 7.08
C PHE A 238 3.46 2.61 8.05
N ARG A 239 4.29 3.66 7.93
CA ARG A 239 5.49 3.87 8.76
C ARG A 239 5.25 4.53 10.11
N ASN A 240 4.16 5.29 10.28
CA ASN A 240 3.92 6.06 11.52
C ASN A 240 2.54 5.81 12.13
N ASP A 241 1.50 5.63 11.31
CA ASP A 241 0.13 5.49 11.81
C ASP A 241 -0.19 4.02 12.13
N LEU A 242 0.11 3.12 11.18
CA LEU A 242 0.06 1.68 11.41
C LEU A 242 1.37 1.12 11.98
N ASP A 243 2.48 1.82 11.76
CA ASP A 243 3.83 1.44 12.21
C ASP A 243 4.12 -0.06 11.99
N VAL A 244 3.89 -0.52 10.77
CA VAL A 244 3.96 -1.96 10.46
C VAL A 244 5.41 -2.46 10.57
N ASP A 245 6.37 -1.62 10.19
CA ASP A 245 7.81 -1.89 10.35
C ASP A 245 8.30 -1.78 11.81
N GLY A 246 7.65 -1.00 12.67
CA GLY A 246 7.96 -0.99 14.11
C GLY A 246 7.32 -2.14 14.91
N THR A 247 6.38 -2.88 14.31
CA THR A 247 5.56 -3.89 14.98
C THR A 247 5.70 -5.31 14.42
N ASP A 248 6.56 -5.51 13.43
CA ASP A 248 6.79 -6.80 12.79
C ASP A 248 7.71 -7.74 13.60
N GLY A 249 8.36 -7.22 14.63
CA GLY A 249 9.25 -7.99 15.52
C GLY A 249 10.62 -8.25 14.94
N GLY A 250 10.99 -7.55 13.86
CA GLY A 250 12.29 -7.63 13.22
C GLY A 250 13.35 -6.67 13.78
N ASN A 251 14.47 -6.57 13.07
CA ASN A 251 15.65 -5.81 13.50
C ASN A 251 15.72 -4.42 12.85
N SER A 252 14.91 -4.13 11.83
CA SER A 252 14.97 -2.90 11.05
C SER A 252 13.83 -1.93 11.37
N ALA A 253 14.17 -0.71 11.79
CA ALA A 253 13.18 0.34 12.05
C ALA A 253 12.70 1.09 10.78
N VAL A 254 13.10 0.64 9.58
CA VAL A 254 12.84 1.36 8.33
C VAL A 254 12.23 0.50 7.23
N SER A 255 12.16 -0.80 7.45
CA SER A 255 11.71 -1.79 6.48
C SER A 255 10.77 -2.76 7.17
N TYR A 256 9.71 -3.15 6.47
CA TYR A 256 8.80 -4.18 6.96
C TYR A 256 9.41 -5.55 6.70
N GLU A 257 9.48 -6.35 7.76
CA GLU A 257 10.12 -7.66 7.81
C GLU A 257 9.07 -8.75 8.07
N THR A 258 9.19 -9.89 7.40
CA THR A 258 8.33 -11.03 7.66
C THR A 258 8.99 -12.33 7.25
N GLY A 259 8.74 -13.39 7.99
CA GLY A 259 9.40 -14.66 7.73
C GLY A 259 9.04 -15.72 8.77
N SER A 260 9.84 -16.78 8.78
CA SER A 260 9.82 -17.81 9.83
C SER A 260 11.00 -17.69 10.80
N GLU A 261 12.02 -16.89 10.48
CA GLU A 261 13.15 -16.69 11.39
C GLU A 261 12.74 -15.92 12.65
N SER A 262 13.25 -16.38 13.79
CA SER A 262 13.02 -15.72 15.07
C SER A 262 13.78 -14.40 15.13
N GLY A 263 13.05 -13.29 15.19
CA GLY A 263 13.64 -11.95 15.31
C GLY A 263 13.99 -11.28 13.99
N LEU A 264 13.73 -11.96 12.86
CA LEU A 264 13.86 -11.43 11.49
C LEU A 264 15.12 -10.58 11.31
N ASP A 265 16.28 -11.22 11.54
CA ASP A 265 17.58 -10.55 11.57
C ASP A 265 18.60 -11.08 10.54
N LEU A 266 18.12 -11.85 9.55
CA LEU A 266 18.92 -12.35 8.44
C LEU A 266 19.25 -11.25 7.43
N VAL A 267 18.35 -10.27 7.27
CA VAL A 267 18.62 -9.07 6.46
C VAL A 267 19.07 -7.94 7.39
N ILE A 268 20.22 -7.32 7.09
CA ILE A 268 20.62 -6.06 7.73
C ILE A 268 20.40 -4.96 6.71
N SER A 269 19.21 -4.36 6.71
CA SER A 269 18.93 -3.18 5.88
C SER A 269 19.62 -1.96 6.51
N GLY A 270 20.67 -1.46 5.86
CA GLY A 270 21.58 -0.47 6.39
C GLY A 270 21.45 0.88 5.68
N LYS A 271 20.38 1.63 6.00
CA LYS A 271 20.07 3.06 5.71
C LYS A 271 18.97 3.38 4.68
#